data_AF-A0A225WS82-F1
#
_entry.id   AF-A0A225WS82-F1
#
_cell.length_a   1.000
_cell.length_b   1.000
_cell.length_c   1.000
_cell.angle_alpha   90.00
_cell.angle_beta   90.00
_cell.angle_gamma   90.00
#
_symmetry.space_group_name_H-M   'P 1'
#
loop_
_entity.id
_entity.type
_entity.pdbx_description
1 polymer ?
#
loop_
_entity_poly.entity_id
_entity_poly.type
_entity_poly.pdbx_seq_one_letter_code
_entity_poly.pdbx_strand_id
1 'polypeptide(L)'
;MTARWIFDRGSWNMSTTNKGFNNIFNTSKEDHKIAKVLGGYKPKDAVSLQDLSSFDAQTLDSIVDLEADRYFANKKVLDELTACVVRHFSLLKALNP
;
A
#
# COMPACT_ATOMS: atom_id res chain seq x y z
N MET A 1 -11.52 29.64 18.27
CA MET A 1 -10.51 29.39 17.23
C MET A 1 -11.13 28.44 16.22
N THR A 2 -11.50 28.94 15.04
CA THR A 2 -12.29 28.19 14.05
C THR A 2 -11.34 27.64 13.00
N ALA A 3 -11.48 26.35 12.65
CA ALA A 3 -10.64 25.62 11.71
C ALA A 3 -10.79 26.13 10.26
N ARG A 4 -10.31 27.36 10.02
CA ARG A 4 -10.38 28.10 8.75
C ARG A 4 -9.72 27.34 7.60
N TRP A 5 -8.66 26.58 7.90
CA TRP A 5 -7.89 25.76 6.96
C TRP A 5 -8.73 24.71 6.21
N ILE A 6 -9.89 24.31 6.75
CA ILE A 6 -10.80 23.33 6.11
C ILE A 6 -11.61 23.99 4.99
N PHE A 7 -11.95 25.28 5.14
CA PHE A 7 -12.76 26.02 4.16
C PHE A 7 -11.92 26.60 3.01
N ASP A 8 -10.64 26.87 3.25
CA ASP A 8 -9.74 27.52 2.28
C ASP A 8 -9.25 26.57 1.16
N ARG A 9 -9.48 25.26 1.26
CA ARG A 9 -9.05 24.24 0.27
C ARG A 9 -10.07 23.90 -0.83
N GLY A 10 -11.03 24.79 -1.09
CA GLY A 10 -12.02 24.65 -2.17
C GLY A 10 -13.12 23.65 -1.83
N SER A 11 -14.37 24.11 -1.80
CA SER A 11 -15.60 23.40 -1.47
C SER A 11 -15.55 21.86 -1.59
N TRP A 12 -15.17 21.18 -0.51
CA TRP A 12 -15.54 19.79 -0.33
C TRP A 12 -17.06 19.78 -0.11
N ASN A 13 -17.83 19.23 -1.06
CA ASN A 13 -19.26 19.05 -0.86
C ASN A 13 -19.47 18.27 0.44
N MET A 14 -20.22 18.84 1.38
CA MET A 14 -20.44 18.27 2.71
C MET A 14 -20.99 16.84 2.64
N SER A 15 -21.72 16.49 1.58
CA SER A 15 -22.16 15.11 1.28
C SER A 15 -21.00 14.19 0.90
N THR A 16 -20.06 14.64 0.06
CA THR A 16 -18.87 13.87 -0.32
C THR A 16 -17.94 13.68 0.87
N THR A 17 -17.76 14.72 1.70
CA THR A 17 -17.00 14.62 2.95
C THR A 17 -17.67 13.63 3.89
N ASN A 18 -18.97 13.78 4.17
CA ASN A 18 -19.68 12.89 5.08
C ASN A 18 -19.67 11.44 4.59
N LYS A 19 -19.78 11.19 3.29
CA LYS A 19 -19.60 9.86 2.70
C LYS A 19 -18.19 9.33 2.87
N GLY A 20 -17.16 10.15 2.65
CA GLY A 20 -15.76 9.78 2.88
C GLY A 20 -15.50 9.39 4.33
N PHE A 21 -15.97 10.22 5.28
CA PHE A 21 -15.91 9.91 6.71
C PHE A 21 -16.68 8.63 7.03
N ASN A 22 -17.92 8.48 6.56
CA ASN A 22 -18.72 7.29 6.79
C ASN A 22 -18.05 6.02 6.24
N ASN A 23 -17.40 6.10 5.08
CA ASN A 23 -16.66 4.99 4.48
C ASN A 23 -15.44 4.59 5.33
N ILE A 24 -14.62 5.59 5.70
CA ILE A 24 -13.42 5.39 6.52
C ILE A 24 -13.77 4.79 7.89
N PHE A 25 -14.83 5.29 8.53
CA PHE A 25 -15.18 4.87 9.89
C PHE A 25 -16.05 3.60 9.95
N ASN A 26 -16.97 3.39 9.00
CA ASN A 26 -17.96 2.31 9.11
C ASN A 26 -17.71 1.10 8.20
N THR A 27 -17.06 1.26 7.04
CA THR A 27 -16.93 0.18 6.04
C THR A 27 -15.50 -0.26 5.76
N SER A 28 -14.48 0.52 6.18
CA SER A 28 -13.06 0.15 6.03
C SER A 28 -12.72 -1.28 6.50
N LYS A 29 -13.37 -1.78 7.57
CA LYS A 29 -13.17 -3.15 8.04
C LYS A 29 -13.71 -4.21 7.06
N GLU A 30 -14.85 -3.96 6.42
CA GLU A 30 -15.39 -4.86 5.40
C GLU A 30 -14.60 -4.75 4.10
N ASP A 31 -14.19 -3.54 3.71
CA ASP A 31 -13.33 -3.33 2.54
C ASP A 31 -11.99 -4.06 2.70
N HIS A 32 -11.37 -4.03 3.89
CA HIS A 32 -10.17 -4.82 4.19
C HIS A 32 -10.41 -6.34 4.09
N LYS A 33 -11.60 -6.83 4.48
CA LYS A 33 -11.94 -8.26 4.33
C LYS A 33 -12.12 -8.64 2.87
N ILE A 34 -12.79 -7.79 2.09
CA ILE A 34 -12.99 -8.00 0.66
C ILE A 34 -11.64 -8.00 -0.07
N ALA A 35 -10.77 -7.02 0.22
CA ALA A 35 -9.43 -6.95 -0.34
C ALA A 35 -8.60 -8.22 -0.04
N LYS A 36 -8.71 -8.76 1.18
CA LYS A 36 -8.05 -10.04 1.54
C LYS A 36 -8.58 -11.22 0.72
N VAL A 37 -9.90 -11.34 0.57
CA VAL A 37 -10.51 -12.40 -0.25
C VAL A 37 -10.07 -12.30 -1.71
N LEU A 38 -10.03 -11.08 -2.27
CA LEU A 38 -9.53 -10.84 -3.63
C LEU A 38 -8.04 -11.17 -3.77
N GLY A 39 -7.26 -11.00 -2.71
CA GLY A 39 -5.86 -11.41 -2.62
C GLY A 39 -5.64 -12.90 -2.32
N GLY A 40 -6.69 -13.72 -2.25
CA GLY A 40 -6.60 -15.17 -1.98
C GLY A 40 -6.49 -15.56 -0.50
N TYR A 41 -6.63 -14.60 0.43
CA TYR A 41 -6.58 -14.83 1.88
C TYR A 41 -7.99 -15.02 2.46
N LYS A 42 -8.10 -15.70 3.62
CA LYS A 42 -9.40 -15.71 4.33
C LYS A 42 -9.65 -14.34 4.97
N PRO A 43 -10.91 -13.91 5.13
CA PRO A 43 -11.26 -12.56 5.62
C PRO A 43 -10.61 -12.17 6.96
N LYS A 44 -10.37 -13.15 7.83
CA LYS A 44 -9.84 -12.95 9.19
C LYS A 44 -8.35 -13.26 9.32
N ASP A 45 -7.70 -13.73 8.25
CA ASP A 45 -6.30 -14.12 8.33
C ASP A 45 -5.42 -12.89 8.53
N ALA A 46 -4.39 -13.02 9.37
CA ALA A 46 -3.32 -12.05 9.42
C ALA A 46 -2.51 -12.19 8.13
N VAL A 47 -2.35 -11.09 7.39
CA VAL A 47 -1.49 -11.05 6.21
C VAL A 47 -0.09 -10.70 6.71
N SER A 48 0.84 -11.66 6.62
CA SER A 48 2.24 -11.37 6.88
C SER A 48 2.77 -10.51 5.74
N LEU A 49 3.21 -9.31 6.07
CA LEU A 49 3.82 -8.44 5.07
C LEU A 49 5.15 -9.03 4.64
N GLN A 50 5.40 -8.93 3.34
CA GLN A 50 6.66 -9.33 2.77
C GLN A 50 7.74 -8.32 3.16
N ASP A 51 8.85 -8.79 3.73
CA ASP A 51 9.98 -7.92 4.07
C ASP A 51 11.22 -8.25 3.22
N LEU A 52 12.23 -7.39 3.37
CA LEU A 52 13.51 -7.48 2.69
C LEU A 52 14.59 -8.27 3.47
N SER A 53 14.30 -8.74 4.69
CA SER A 53 15.28 -9.38 5.60
C SER A 53 15.87 -10.68 5.06
N SER A 54 15.19 -11.32 4.11
CA SER A 54 15.66 -12.56 3.47
C SER A 54 16.68 -12.33 2.36
N PHE A 55 16.94 -11.08 1.94
CA PHE A 55 17.88 -10.77 0.87
C PHE A 55 19.30 -10.52 1.40
N ASP A 56 20.29 -10.84 0.58
CA ASP A 56 21.69 -10.59 0.90
C ASP A 56 22.02 -9.08 0.84
N ALA A 57 23.13 -8.71 1.49
CA ALA A 57 23.52 -7.31 1.63
C ALA A 57 23.74 -6.59 0.28
N GLN A 58 24.24 -7.29 -0.75
CA GLN A 58 24.47 -6.69 -2.06
C GLN A 58 23.15 -6.39 -2.77
N THR A 59 22.19 -7.30 -2.67
CA THR A 59 20.83 -7.09 -3.20
C THR A 59 20.12 -5.93 -2.49
N LEU A 60 20.28 -5.82 -1.17
CA LEU A 60 19.70 -4.72 -0.39
C LEU A 60 20.27 -3.35 -0.78
N ASP A 61 21.59 -3.26 -0.98
CA ASP A 61 22.26 -2.02 -1.40
C ASP A 61 21.72 -1.53 -2.76
N SER A 62 21.57 -2.47 -3.71
CA SER A 62 20.99 -2.18 -5.03
C SER A 62 19.53 -1.71 -4.94
N ILE A 63 18.76 -2.24 -3.99
CA ILE A 63 17.37 -1.83 -3.75
C ILE A 63 17.31 -0.40 -3.20
N VAL A 64 18.16 -0.08 -2.22
CA VAL A 64 18.22 1.26 -1.63
C VAL A 64 18.56 2.30 -2.70
N ASP A 65 19.52 1.99 -3.58
CA ASP A 65 19.89 2.86 -4.70
C ASP A 65 18.72 3.07 -5.69
N LEU A 66 17.91 2.04 -5.95
CA LEU A 66 16.72 2.16 -6.80
C LEU A 66 15.59 2.97 -6.14
N GLU A 67 15.45 2.86 -4.83
CA GLU A 67 14.40 3.55 -4.05
C GLU A 67 14.73 5.01 -3.78
N ALA A 68 16.02 5.39 -3.81
CA ALA A 68 16.52 6.70 -3.43
C ALA A 68 15.87 7.89 -4.19
N ASP A 69 15.33 7.66 -5.40
CA ASP A 69 15.02 8.75 -6.32
C ASP A 69 13.54 8.97 -6.68
N ARG A 70 12.57 8.10 -6.33
CA ARG A 70 11.32 8.08 -7.15
C ARG A 70 9.95 7.97 -6.51
N TYR A 71 9.78 7.79 -5.19
CA TYR A 71 8.42 7.55 -4.68
C TYR A 71 8.09 8.30 -3.40
N PHE A 72 7.04 9.12 -3.47
CA PHE A 72 6.36 9.71 -2.31
C PHE A 72 5.46 8.67 -1.63
N ALA A 73 6.02 7.50 -1.32
CA ALA A 73 5.32 6.39 -0.68
C ALA A 73 6.00 6.06 0.65
N ASN A 74 5.25 5.40 1.55
CA ASN A 74 5.81 4.95 2.80
C ASN A 74 6.90 3.89 2.54
N LYS A 75 8.07 4.02 3.19
CA LYS A 75 9.20 3.12 3.01
C LYS A 75 8.81 1.64 3.15
N LYS A 76 7.96 1.30 4.11
CA LYS A 76 7.51 -0.08 4.33
C LYS A 76 6.70 -0.64 3.15
N VAL A 77 5.93 0.22 2.48
CA VAL A 77 5.16 -0.15 1.28
C VAL A 77 6.10 -0.35 0.09
N LEU A 78 7.14 0.48 -0.03
CA LEU A 78 8.18 0.30 -1.05
C LEU A 78 8.94 -0.99 -0.83
N ASP A 79 9.45 -1.22 0.39
CA ASP A 79 10.19 -2.42 0.75
C ASP A 79 9.36 -3.69 0.43
N GLU A 80 8.06 -3.70 0.76
CA GLU A 80 7.16 -4.83 0.50
C GLU A 80 6.89 -5.06 -1.00
N LEU A 81 6.62 -4.00 -1.76
CA LEU A 81 6.44 -4.08 -3.22
C LEU A 81 7.72 -4.57 -3.90
N THR A 82 8.87 -3.99 -3.53
CA THR A 82 10.18 -4.38 -4.04
C THR A 82 10.44 -5.86 -3.74
N ALA A 83 10.20 -6.29 -2.49
CA ALA A 83 10.39 -7.68 -2.11
C ALA A 83 9.47 -8.64 -2.89
N CYS A 84 8.22 -8.23 -3.13
CA CYS A 84 7.27 -8.99 -3.93
C CYS A 84 7.73 -9.12 -5.38
N VAL A 85 8.13 -8.02 -6.01
CA VAL A 85 8.58 -8.01 -7.41
C VAL A 85 9.84 -8.86 -7.57
N VAL A 86 10.85 -8.69 -6.70
CA VAL A 86 12.10 -9.44 -6.80
C VAL A 86 11.87 -10.94 -6.59
N ARG A 87 11.03 -11.35 -5.61
CA ARG A 87 10.73 -12.77 -5.37
C ARG A 87 10.01 -13.46 -6.53
N HIS A 88 9.15 -12.73 -7.24
CA HIS A 88 8.35 -13.29 -8.33
C HIS A 88 8.92 -12.98 -9.72
N PHE A 89 10.04 -12.25 -9.81
CA PHE A 89 10.61 -11.82 -11.08
C PHE A 89 10.92 -12.98 -12.02
N SER A 90 11.46 -14.07 -11.49
CA SER A 90 11.76 -15.29 -12.27
C SER A 90 10.52 -15.88 -12.93
N LEU A 91 9.38 -15.87 -12.21
CA LEU A 91 8.09 -16.34 -12.70
C LEU A 91 7.51 -15.38 -13.75
N LEU A 92 7.59 -14.06 -13.50
CA LEU A 92 7.15 -13.03 -14.44
C LEU A 92 7.95 -13.08 -15.75
N LYS A 93 9.27 -13.30 -15.66
CA LYS A 93 10.13 -13.44 -16.83
C LYS A 93 9.77 -14.66 -17.67
N ALA A 94 9.39 -15.78 -17.03
CA ALA A 94 8.96 -16.99 -17.72
C ALA A 94 7.60 -16.83 -18.44
N LEU A 95 6.78 -15.86 -18.04
CA LEU A 95 5.49 -15.55 -18.67
C LEU A 95 5.62 -14.66 -19.91
N ASN A 96 6.81 -14.13 -20.19
CA ASN A 96 7.11 -13.35 -21.38
C ASN A 96 8.08 -14.13 -22.28
N PRO A 97 7.58 -15.01 -23.18
CA PRO A 97 8.39 -15.83 -24.08
C PRO A 97 9.21 -15.02 -25.09
#